data_AF-A0A3N7EKB2-F1
#
_entry.id   AF-A0A3N7EKB2-F1
#
_cell.length_a   1.000
_cell.length_b   1.000
_cell.length_c   1.000
_cell.angle_alpha   90.00
_cell.angle_beta   90.00
_cell.angle_gamma   90.00
#
_symmetry.space_group_name_H-M   'P 1'
#
loop_
_entity.id
_entity.type
_entity.pdbx_description
1 polymer ?
#
loop_
_entity_poly.entity_id
_entity_poly.type
_entity_poly.pdbx_seq_one_letter_code
_entity_poly.pdbx_strand_id
1 'polypeptide(L)'
;MQYVSTAAFLLTLYSDILRNSTQKLKCYGGSVDYQEILHFAKSQVDYILGSNPMNMSYLVGYGRKYPTRVHHRGASMVPYRESMGFIGCTQGFDLWYGREEPNPNVVVGAVVGGPDCQDNFMDQRGNYMQTEACTYNTAPLVGVFAKLLQMEDQKR
;
A
#
# COMPACT_ATOMS: atom_id res chain seq x y z
N MET A 1 6.15 -3.11 1.47
CA MET A 1 5.20 -2.21 2.16
C MET A 1 4.59 -2.84 3.40
N GLN A 2 4.47 -4.17 3.50
CA GLN A 2 4.01 -4.88 4.71
C GLN A 2 4.49 -4.26 6.04
N TYR A 3 5.80 -4.06 6.20
CA TYR A 3 6.37 -3.53 7.43
C TYR A 3 6.01 -2.06 7.66
N VAL A 4 6.12 -1.25 6.61
CA VAL A 4 5.85 0.19 6.66
C VAL A 4 4.39 0.46 7.01
N SER A 5 3.43 -0.27 6.42
CA SER A 5 2.01 -0.10 6.72
C SER A 5 1.68 -0.48 8.17
N THR A 6 2.25 -1.59 8.66
CA THR A 6 2.06 -2.05 10.04
C THR A 6 2.69 -1.07 11.04
N ALA A 7 3.92 -0.60 10.78
CA ALA A 7 4.59 0.38 11.62
C ALA A 7 3.83 1.72 11.64
N ALA A 8 3.38 2.22 10.48
CA ALA A 8 2.58 3.43 10.40
C ALA A 8 1.28 3.32 11.21
N PHE A 9 0.61 2.16 11.17
CA PHE A 9 -0.56 1.90 12.00
C PHE A 9 -0.26 1.96 13.50
N LEU A 10 0.79 1.27 13.95
CA LEU A 10 1.17 1.26 15.36
C LEU A 10 1.61 2.65 15.86
N LEU A 11 2.37 3.39 15.06
CA LEU A 11 2.80 4.74 15.39
C LEU A 11 1.61 5.71 15.45
N THR A 12 0.66 5.57 14.53
CA THR A 12 -0.59 6.34 14.55
C THR A 12 -1.36 6.09 15.84
N LEU A 13 -1.55 4.83 16.22
CA LEU A 13 -2.21 4.45 17.48
C LEU A 13 -1.44 4.99 18.70
N TYR A 14 -0.13 4.80 18.71
CA TYR A 14 0.71 5.22 19.84
C TYR A 14 0.74 6.73 20.01
N SER A 15 0.66 7.49 18.92
CA SER A 15 0.53 8.95 18.98
C SER A 15 -0.73 9.38 19.75
N ASP A 16 -1.85 8.69 19.58
CA ASP A 16 -3.09 8.98 20.33
C ASP A 16 -2.95 8.65 21.82
N ILE A 17 -2.29 7.54 22.14
CA ILE A 17 -1.99 7.17 23.53
C ILE A 17 -1.12 8.25 24.18
N LEU A 18 -0.07 8.69 23.49
CA LEU A 18 0.81 9.75 24.00
C LEU A 18 0.09 11.08 24.12
N ARG A 19 -0.78 11.45 23.17
CA ARG A 19 -1.58 12.69 23.24
C ARG A 19 -2.50 12.72 24.46
N ASN A 20 -3.08 11.57 24.82
CA ASN A 20 -3.95 11.44 25.98
C ASN A 20 -3.16 11.30 27.29
N SER A 21 -1.85 11.05 27.20
CA SER A 21 -0.92 11.13 28.31
C SER A 21 -0.32 12.54 28.40
N THR A 22 0.12 12.99 29.56
CA THR A 22 0.96 14.19 29.67
C THR A 22 2.44 13.91 29.41
N GLN A 23 2.76 12.74 28.83
CA GLN A 23 4.11 12.23 28.67
C GLN A 23 4.67 12.51 27.28
N LYS A 24 6.00 12.65 27.21
CA LYS A 24 6.77 12.64 25.97
C LYS A 24 7.65 11.40 25.94
N LEU A 25 7.90 10.86 24.75
CA LEU A 25 8.82 9.74 24.59
C LEU A 25 10.25 10.23 24.75
N LYS A 26 11.01 9.67 25.69
CA LYS A 26 12.44 9.97 25.84
C LYS A 26 13.26 8.94 25.05
N CYS A 27 13.92 9.40 24.00
CA CYS A 27 14.83 8.63 23.17
C CYS A 27 16.27 9.06 23.43
N TYR A 28 17.25 8.25 23.00
CA TYR A 28 18.68 8.61 23.08
C TYR A 28 18.99 9.94 22.40
N GLY A 29 18.32 10.23 21.27
CA GLY A 29 18.50 11.45 20.49
C GLY A 29 17.66 12.66 20.92
N GLY A 30 16.84 12.55 21.97
CA GLY A 30 15.98 13.65 22.42
C GLY A 30 14.58 13.21 22.86
N SER A 31 13.72 14.18 23.15
CA SER A 31 12.32 13.92 23.47
C SER A 31 11.46 14.08 22.23
N VAL A 32 10.59 13.12 21.97
CA VAL A 32 9.67 13.10 20.84
C VAL A 32 8.24 13.23 21.38
N ASP A 33 7.47 14.17 20.84
CA ASP A 33 6.06 14.32 21.19
C ASP A 33 5.12 13.55 20.26
N TYR A 34 3.82 13.58 20.58
CA TYR A 34 2.83 12.84 19.81
C TYR A 34 2.66 13.35 18.37
N GLN A 35 2.87 14.64 18.13
CA GLN A 35 2.72 15.24 16.80
C GLN A 35 3.86 14.78 15.91
N GLU A 36 5.08 14.73 16.41
CA GLU A 36 6.24 14.22 15.68
C GLU A 36 6.06 12.77 15.25
N ILE A 37 5.55 11.90 16.13
CA ILE A 37 5.28 10.49 15.82
C ILE A 37 4.19 10.37 14.73
N LEU A 38 3.11 11.14 14.86
CA LEU A 38 2.02 11.12 13.89
C LEU A 38 2.46 11.67 12.52
N HIS A 39 3.27 12.74 12.50
CA HIS A 39 3.85 13.28 11.28
C HIS A 39 4.74 12.27 10.57
N PHE A 40 5.57 11.53 11.32
CA PHE A 40 6.38 10.46 10.75
C PHE A 40 5.53 9.31 10.18
N ALA A 41 4.47 8.89 10.90
CA ALA A 41 3.54 7.90 10.36
C ALA A 41 2.87 8.38 9.06
N LYS A 42 2.42 9.65 9.03
CA LYS A 42 1.85 10.27 7.84
C LYS A 42 2.85 10.33 6.68
N SER A 43 4.13 10.63 6.93
CA SER A 43 5.12 10.69 5.85
C SER A 43 5.31 9.33 5.17
N GLN A 44 5.21 8.23 5.92
CA GLN A 44 5.24 6.88 5.35
C GLN A 44 4.01 6.59 4.48
N VAL A 45 2.84 7.06 4.90
CA VAL A 45 1.62 6.97 4.09
C VAL A 45 1.72 7.83 2.82
N ASP A 46 2.21 9.06 2.94
CA ASP A 46 2.41 9.95 1.80
C ASP A 46 3.38 9.33 0.78
N TYR A 47 4.43 8.66 1.26
CA TYR A 47 5.34 7.88 0.40
C TYR A 47 4.60 6.75 -0.33
N ILE A 48 3.77 5.96 0.38
CA ILE A 48 2.94 4.90 -0.24
C ILE A 48 2.00 5.48 -1.30
N LEU A 49 1.47 6.68 -1.08
CA LEU A 49 0.51 7.34 -1.98
C LEU A 49 1.15 8.12 -3.13
N GLY A 50 2.48 8.19 -3.20
CA GLY A 50 3.20 8.74 -4.35
C GLY A 50 4.24 9.82 -4.05
N SER A 51 4.44 10.20 -2.78
CA SER A 51 5.52 11.12 -2.37
C SER A 51 6.84 10.37 -2.26
N ASN A 52 7.30 9.82 -3.39
CA ASN A 52 8.51 9.01 -3.53
C ASN A 52 9.26 9.38 -4.83
N PRO A 53 10.54 8.99 -4.99
CA PRO A 53 11.34 9.34 -6.16
C PRO A 53 10.71 8.94 -7.51
N MET A 54 9.85 7.93 -7.52
CA MET A 54 9.18 7.45 -8.73
C MET A 54 7.87 8.19 -9.06
N ASN A 55 7.42 9.09 -8.19
CA ASN A 55 6.09 9.75 -8.22
C ASN A 55 4.97 8.73 -8.50
N MET A 56 5.01 7.59 -7.81
CA MET A 56 4.15 6.45 -8.07
C MET A 56 3.42 6.01 -6.81
N SER A 57 2.09 5.93 -6.87
CA SER A 57 1.30 5.33 -5.80
C SER A 57 1.52 3.82 -5.77
N TYR A 58 1.88 3.28 -4.62
CA TYR A 58 1.89 1.83 -4.37
C TYR A 58 0.52 1.31 -3.91
N LEU A 59 -0.48 2.19 -3.78
CA LEU A 59 -1.90 1.85 -3.65
C LEU A 59 -2.54 1.79 -5.05
N VAL A 60 -2.93 0.59 -5.45
CA VAL A 60 -3.45 0.28 -6.79
C VAL A 60 -4.78 1.01 -7.01
N GLY A 61 -4.90 1.69 -8.16
CA GLY A 61 -6.07 2.48 -8.52
C GLY A 61 -6.13 3.87 -7.88
N TYR A 62 -5.12 4.28 -7.12
CA TYR A 62 -5.02 5.61 -6.52
C TYR A 62 -3.92 6.44 -7.19
N GLY A 63 -4.18 7.74 -7.38
CA GLY A 63 -3.24 8.67 -8.01
C GLY A 63 -3.13 8.52 -9.54
N ARG A 64 -2.22 9.30 -10.14
CA ARG A 64 -2.04 9.33 -11.61
C ARG A 64 -1.19 8.18 -12.15
N LYS A 65 -0.36 7.56 -11.31
CA LYS A 65 0.57 6.49 -11.66
C LYS A 65 0.59 5.45 -10.54
N TYR A 66 0.26 4.20 -10.86
CA TYR A 66 0.20 3.08 -9.92
C TYR A 66 0.51 1.75 -10.64
N PRO A 67 0.88 0.66 -9.91
CA PRO A 67 1.16 -0.64 -10.50
C PRO A 67 -0.04 -1.21 -11.24
N THR A 68 0.16 -1.64 -12.47
CA THR A 68 -0.86 -2.20 -13.36
C THR A 68 -0.68 -3.69 -13.59
N ARG A 69 0.49 -4.25 -13.27
CA ARG A 69 0.84 -5.67 -13.45
C ARG A 69 1.04 -6.36 -12.10
N VAL A 70 0.14 -6.11 -11.16
CA VAL A 70 0.11 -6.72 -9.81
C VAL A 70 0.15 -8.25 -9.89
N HIS A 71 0.95 -8.89 -9.03
CA HIS A 71 0.98 -10.35 -8.88
C HIS A 71 -0.33 -10.84 -8.22
N HIS A 72 -1.40 -10.92 -9.00
CA HIS A 72 -2.71 -11.38 -8.53
C HIS A 72 -3.41 -12.17 -9.62
N ARG A 73 -3.68 -13.46 -9.37
CA ARG A 73 -4.18 -14.39 -10.41
C ARG A 73 -5.48 -13.91 -11.04
N GLY A 74 -6.49 -13.61 -10.22
CA GLY A 74 -7.77 -13.10 -10.71
C GLY A 74 -7.68 -11.73 -11.39
N ALA A 75 -6.62 -10.96 -11.11
CA ALA A 75 -6.40 -9.67 -11.76
C ALA A 75 -5.90 -9.84 -13.20
N SER A 76 -4.98 -10.79 -13.38
CA SER A 76 -4.29 -11.06 -14.64
C SER A 76 -5.15 -11.71 -15.73
N MET A 77 -6.23 -12.38 -15.34
CA MET A 77 -7.07 -13.17 -16.24
C MET A 77 -8.15 -12.29 -16.90
N VAL A 78 -8.74 -12.80 -17.99
CA VAL A 78 -9.89 -12.16 -18.65
C VAL A 78 -10.98 -11.80 -17.62
N PRO A 79 -11.60 -10.61 -17.72
CA PRO A 79 -12.72 -10.26 -16.85
C PRO A 79 -13.88 -11.23 -17.03
N TYR A 80 -14.54 -11.59 -15.93
CA TYR A 80 -15.70 -12.48 -15.96
C TYR A 80 -16.84 -11.95 -16.86
N ARG A 81 -16.94 -10.62 -16.98
CA ARG A 81 -17.91 -9.94 -17.86
C ARG A 81 -17.66 -10.19 -19.34
N GLU A 82 -16.42 -10.48 -19.72
CA GLU A 82 -16.02 -10.75 -21.11
C GLU A 82 -16.01 -12.26 -21.42
N SER A 83 -15.63 -13.09 -20.45
CA SER A 83 -15.66 -14.54 -20.60
C SER A 83 -16.08 -15.23 -19.30
N MET A 84 -17.22 -15.93 -19.37
CA MET A 84 -17.77 -16.75 -18.28
C MET A 84 -17.26 -18.19 -18.31
N GLY A 85 -16.34 -18.52 -19.23
CA GLY A 85 -15.79 -19.87 -19.36
C GLY A 85 -15.00 -20.25 -18.11
N PHE A 86 -15.09 -21.53 -17.72
CA PHE A 86 -14.23 -22.06 -16.67
C PHE A 86 -12.77 -22.02 -17.14
N ILE A 87 -11.89 -21.45 -16.32
CA ILE A 87 -10.45 -21.40 -16.59
C ILE A 87 -9.75 -22.40 -15.68
N GLY A 88 -9.13 -23.42 -16.28
CA GLY A 88 -8.42 -24.45 -15.54
C GLY A 88 -7.20 -23.95 -14.79
N CYS A 89 -6.70 -24.76 -13.85
CA CYS A 89 -5.60 -24.40 -12.94
C CYS A 89 -4.34 -23.89 -13.66
N THR A 90 -3.92 -24.60 -14.72
CA THR A 90 -2.73 -24.24 -15.53
C THR A 90 -3.06 -23.26 -16.65
N GLN A 91 -4.26 -23.36 -17.23
CA GLN A 91 -4.70 -22.50 -18.33
C GLN A 91 -4.60 -21.01 -18.01
N GLY A 92 -4.90 -20.61 -16.77
CA GLY A 92 -4.72 -19.23 -16.30
C GLY A 92 -3.26 -18.77 -16.37
N PHE A 93 -2.34 -19.66 -15.99
CA PHE A 93 -0.90 -19.39 -16.03
C PHE A 93 -0.40 -19.32 -17.48
N ASP A 94 -0.73 -20.32 -18.29
CA ASP A 94 -0.23 -20.47 -19.66
C ASP A 94 -0.72 -19.34 -20.58
N LEU A 95 -1.97 -18.91 -20.43
CA LEU A 95 -2.60 -17.94 -21.34
C LEU A 95 -2.53 -16.50 -20.86
N TRP A 96 -2.47 -16.26 -19.55
CA TRP A 96 -2.67 -14.92 -18.97
C TRP A 96 -1.49 -14.44 -18.15
N TYR A 97 -0.91 -15.28 -17.28
CA TYR A 97 0.09 -14.83 -16.31
C TYR A 97 1.33 -14.19 -16.96
N GLY A 98 1.86 -14.77 -18.03
CA GLY A 98 3.06 -14.27 -18.72
C GLY A 98 2.87 -13.03 -19.60
N ARG A 99 1.64 -12.53 -19.73
CA ARG A 99 1.33 -11.36 -20.57
C ARG A 99 2.04 -10.08 -20.11
N GLU A 100 2.45 -9.27 -21.09
CA GLU A 100 3.13 -8.00 -20.85
C GLU A 100 2.16 -6.84 -20.64
N GLU A 101 0.92 -7.03 -21.07
CA GLU A 101 -0.15 -6.06 -20.90
C GLU A 101 -0.53 -5.86 -19.42
N PRO A 102 -1.10 -4.69 -19.07
CA PRO A 102 -1.75 -4.46 -17.79
C PRO A 102 -2.75 -5.57 -17.42
N ASN A 103 -2.93 -5.79 -16.12
CA ASN A 103 -3.97 -6.67 -15.61
C ASN A 103 -5.35 -6.20 -16.11
N PRO A 104 -6.15 -7.08 -16.76
CA PRO A 104 -7.49 -6.71 -17.21
C PRO A 104 -8.44 -6.29 -16.09
N ASN A 105 -8.24 -6.81 -14.87
CA ASN A 105 -9.00 -6.42 -13.69
C ASN A 105 -8.10 -5.66 -12.71
N VAL A 106 -8.46 -4.41 -12.43
CA VAL A 106 -7.72 -3.56 -11.47
C VAL A 106 -8.09 -3.96 -10.04
N VAL A 107 -7.08 -4.31 -9.24
CA VAL A 107 -7.26 -4.64 -7.81
C VAL A 107 -7.28 -3.37 -6.97
N VAL A 108 -8.32 -2.55 -7.14
CA VAL A 108 -8.44 -1.24 -6.49
C VAL A 108 -8.30 -1.38 -4.97
N GLY A 109 -7.44 -0.55 -4.38
CA GLY A 109 -7.19 -0.54 -2.93
C GLY A 109 -6.13 -1.56 -2.46
N ALA A 110 -5.59 -2.39 -3.34
CA ALA A 110 -4.45 -3.24 -3.00
C ALA A 110 -3.18 -2.40 -2.79
N VAL A 111 -2.40 -2.75 -1.77
CA VAL A 111 -1.06 -2.21 -1.55
C VAL A 111 -0.04 -3.26 -1.95
N VAL A 112 0.81 -2.92 -2.91
CA VAL A 112 1.83 -3.85 -3.41
C VAL A 112 3.04 -3.95 -2.47
N GLY A 113 3.91 -4.93 -2.70
CA GLY A 113 5.20 -5.10 -2.02
C GLY A 113 6.08 -3.84 -2.01
N GLY A 114 6.02 -3.00 -3.05
CA GLY A 114 6.72 -1.71 -3.09
C GLY A 114 8.15 -1.81 -3.62
N PRO A 115 8.93 -0.72 -3.52
CA PRO A 115 10.25 -0.63 -4.13
C PRO A 115 11.32 -1.39 -3.35
N ASP A 116 12.49 -1.51 -3.95
CA ASP A 116 13.72 -1.96 -3.28
C ASP A 116 14.31 -0.86 -2.38
N CYS A 117 15.48 -1.14 -1.79
CA CYS A 117 16.17 -0.22 -0.89
C CYS A 117 16.79 0.99 -1.59
N GLN A 118 16.73 1.09 -2.91
CA GLN A 118 17.16 2.24 -3.71
C GLN A 118 15.95 2.96 -4.34
N ASP A 119 14.74 2.74 -3.81
CA ASP A 119 13.48 3.30 -4.32
C ASP A 119 13.11 2.85 -5.75
N ASN A 120 13.73 1.80 -6.29
CA ASN A 120 13.38 1.29 -7.61
C ASN A 120 12.21 0.30 -7.53
N PHE A 121 11.26 0.44 -8.46
CA PHE A 121 10.10 -0.44 -8.59
C PHE A 121 9.95 -0.91 -10.03
N MET A 122 9.86 -2.22 -10.22
CA MET A 122 9.56 -2.85 -11.51
C MET A 122 8.15 -3.44 -11.49
N ASP A 123 7.24 -2.80 -12.23
CA ASP A 123 5.85 -3.25 -12.41
C ASP A 123 5.79 -4.47 -13.34
N GLN A 124 6.26 -5.60 -12.84
CA GLN A 124 6.28 -6.89 -13.53
C GLN A 124 5.56 -7.92 -12.69
N ARG A 125 4.55 -8.58 -13.27
CA ARG A 125 3.76 -9.60 -12.58
C ARG A 125 4.60 -10.74 -12.01
N GLY A 126 5.71 -11.08 -12.67
CA GLY A 126 6.66 -12.09 -12.19
C GLY A 126 7.50 -11.65 -10.99
N ASN A 127 7.63 -10.34 -10.75
CA ASN A 127 8.35 -9.77 -9.62
C ASN A 127 7.43 -9.73 -8.40
N TYR A 128 7.11 -10.91 -7.86
CA TYR A 128 6.23 -11.05 -6.71
C TYR A 128 6.76 -10.27 -5.49
N MET A 129 8.08 -10.14 -5.31
CA MET A 129 8.65 -9.37 -4.18
C MET A 129 8.14 -7.92 -4.13
N GLN A 130 8.02 -7.27 -5.29
CA GLN A 130 7.57 -5.87 -5.36
C GLN A 130 6.08 -5.75 -5.69
N THR A 131 5.52 -6.66 -6.48
CA THR A 131 4.16 -6.55 -7.02
C THR A 131 3.11 -7.39 -6.29
N GLU A 132 3.49 -8.15 -5.25
CA GLU A 132 2.55 -8.93 -4.43
C GLU A 132 1.51 -8.03 -3.75
N ALA A 133 0.23 -8.35 -3.94
CA ALA A 133 -0.89 -7.70 -3.28
C ALA A 133 -1.48 -8.62 -2.22
N CYS A 134 -1.26 -8.30 -0.95
CA CYS A 134 -1.69 -9.12 0.17
C CYS A 134 -2.53 -8.33 1.19
N THR A 135 -3.44 -9.03 1.86
CA THR A 135 -4.32 -8.43 2.88
C THR A 135 -3.55 -7.78 4.02
N TYR A 136 -2.43 -8.37 4.44
CA TYR A 136 -1.57 -7.83 5.49
C TYR A 136 -0.83 -6.54 5.08
N ASN A 137 -0.70 -6.24 3.78
CA ASN A 137 -0.17 -4.95 3.33
C ASN A 137 -1.21 -3.85 3.51
N THR A 138 -2.45 -4.12 3.11
CA THR A 138 -3.54 -3.14 3.05
C THR A 138 -4.23 -2.95 4.40
N ALA A 139 -4.48 -4.02 5.15
CA ALA A 139 -5.33 -3.97 6.35
C ALA A 139 -4.89 -2.92 7.40
N PRO A 140 -3.59 -2.77 7.74
CA PRO A 140 -3.17 -1.73 8.68
C PRO A 140 -3.47 -0.31 8.21
N LEU A 141 -3.39 -0.05 6.89
CA LEU A 141 -3.62 1.30 6.34
C LEU A 141 -5.08 1.73 6.46
N VAL A 142 -6.05 0.81 6.53
CA VAL A 142 -7.45 1.17 6.73
C VAL A 142 -7.64 2.00 8.00
N GLY A 143 -7.01 1.57 9.11
CA GLY A 143 -7.05 2.31 10.37
C GLY A 143 -6.32 3.66 10.30
N VAL A 144 -5.20 3.72 9.59
CA VAL A 144 -4.44 4.97 9.40
C VAL A 144 -5.23 5.97 8.56
N PHE A 145 -5.83 5.53 7.46
CA PHE A 145 -6.67 6.39 6.61
C PHE A 145 -7.89 6.92 7.37
N ALA A 146 -8.56 6.07 8.16
CA ALA A 146 -9.67 6.50 9.00
C ALA A 146 -9.25 7.60 9.98
N LYS A 147 -8.08 7.46 10.62
CA LYS A 147 -7.52 8.48 11.52
C LYS A 147 -7.22 9.79 10.79
N LEU A 148 -6.53 9.73 9.65
CA LEU A 148 -6.15 10.91 8.89
C LEU A 148 -7.39 11.66 8.36
N LEU A 149 -8.40 10.92 7.89
CA LEU A 149 -9.68 11.49 7.46
C LEU A 149 -10.39 12.23 8.61
N GLN A 150 -10.49 11.60 9.78
CA GLN A 150 -11.07 12.23 10.98
C GLN A 150 -10.38 13.56 11.31
N MET A 151 -9.06 13.63 11.17
CA MET A 151 -8.30 14.86 11.43
C MET A 151 -8.50 15.94 10.37
N GLU A 152 -8.69 15.56 9.10
CA GLU A 152 -9.04 16.51 8.04
C GLU A 152 -10.42 17.11 8.25
N ASP A 153 -11.39 16.28 8.65
CA ASP A 153 -12.76 16.74 8.96
C ASP A 153 -12.79 17.71 10.15
N GLN A 154 -11.92 17.54 11.15
CA GLN A 154 -11.79 18.47 12.28
C GLN A 154 -11.18 19.83 11.91
N LYS A 155 -10.53 19.94 10.75
CA LYS A 155 -9.95 21.20 10.25
C LYS A 155 -10.89 21.99 9.34
N ARG A 156 -11.98 21.38 8.89
CA ARG A 156 -13.02 22.01 8.06
C ARG A 156 -14.06 22.68 8.95
#